data_AF-A0A554LRK8-F1
#
_entry.id   AF-A0A554LRK8-F1
#
_cell.length_a   1.000
_cell.length_b   1.000
_cell.length_c   1.000
_cell.angle_alpha   90.00
_cell.angle_beta   90.00
_cell.angle_gamma   90.00
#
_symmetry.space_group_name_H-M   'P 1'
#
loop_
_entity.id
_entity.type
_entity.pdbx_description
1 polymer ?
#
loop_
_entity_poly.entity_id
_entity_poly.type
_entity_poly.pdbx_seq_one_letter_code
_entity_poly.pdbx_strand_id
1 'polypeptide(L)'
;MDFQDNLSLEIIARDKYVEFYVAAPKNLKDFVESQIYAQYPNVEIQIVPDYINADVLQLADGTSLVLASADLKLNQVDAYPIKTFPNFEVDPLAGITAALSKTEPSEEIWLQMLIRPVPDSWHIKCNAIISSLKSGGPKKGIDLSWKKIVKETLGLIGELVRSFMRAGGTVAEGAAAAAPADLPASVQAALAGIEGKLTKIGFSTQIRLSCLARSGEEARRRIQSVFASFKQYNTTHLNGFSLGEIKFGQEQMEKLTNRSLPVGGHIFNIEELASIYHFPNQSVETPSIVWAGSKKGEPPSNLPVEGTTIREELTVFGRTSFRHLNHIFGIKTNDRRYHFYAIGKTGTGKSTMLENMIFDDINEGRGVAVVDPHGELMSPPVLSAFSKKSSVRVGVRG
;
A
#
# COMPACT_ATOMS: atom_id res chain seq x y z
N MET A 1 17.61 -18.74 -1.87
CA MET A 1 16.91 -17.71 -1.09
C MET A 1 16.20 -16.85 -2.13
N ASP A 2 14.87 -16.87 -2.16
CA ASP A 2 14.11 -16.08 -3.12
C ASP A 2 14.26 -14.59 -2.75
N PHE A 3 14.90 -13.83 -3.65
CA PHE A 3 15.11 -12.39 -3.59
C PHE A 3 13.82 -11.60 -3.92
N GLN A 4 12.65 -12.09 -3.51
CA GLN A 4 11.42 -11.34 -3.69
C GLN A 4 11.28 -10.30 -2.59
N ASP A 5 11.28 -9.05 -3.05
CA ASP A 5 11.01 -7.86 -2.25
C ASP A 5 9.63 -7.94 -1.59
N ASN A 6 9.52 -7.40 -0.38
CA ASN A 6 8.24 -7.24 0.30
C ASN A 6 7.74 -5.79 0.18
N LEU A 7 6.42 -5.63 0.31
CA LEU A 7 5.77 -4.33 0.41
C LEU A 7 5.14 -4.21 1.80
N SER A 8 5.12 -2.99 2.34
CA SER A 8 4.34 -2.66 3.55
C SER A 8 3.17 -1.78 3.15
N LEU A 9 1.96 -2.21 3.49
CA LEU A 9 0.73 -1.45 3.36
C LEU A 9 0.31 -1.01 4.76
N GLU A 10 0.24 0.29 5.01
CA GLU A 10 0.10 0.81 6.36
C GLU A 10 -1.03 1.82 6.48
N ILE A 11 -1.80 1.72 7.57
CA ILE A 11 -2.81 2.68 7.96
C ILE A 11 -2.41 3.26 9.32
N ILE A 12 -2.31 4.57 9.38
CA ILE A 12 -1.87 5.30 10.57
C ILE A 12 -2.97 6.22 11.02
N ALA A 13 -3.26 6.21 12.31
CA ALA A 13 -4.12 7.19 12.94
C ALA A 13 -3.37 8.00 13.98
N ARG A 14 -3.38 9.31 13.78
CA ARG A 14 -2.83 10.35 14.67
C ARG A 14 -3.67 11.61 14.53
N ASP A 15 -3.80 12.39 15.60
CA ASP A 15 -4.57 13.65 15.59
C ASP A 15 -6.01 13.52 15.05
N LYS A 16 -6.64 12.35 15.23
CA LYS A 16 -7.98 11.98 14.71
C LYS A 16 -8.08 11.89 13.19
N TYR A 17 -6.96 11.88 12.49
CA TYR A 17 -6.87 11.65 11.05
C TYR A 17 -6.36 10.26 10.75
N VAL A 18 -6.84 9.68 9.65
CA VAL A 18 -6.36 8.42 9.10
C VAL A 18 -5.59 8.69 7.81
N GLU A 19 -4.36 8.19 7.78
CA GLU A 19 -3.41 8.32 6.68
C GLU A 19 -3.04 6.92 6.15
N PHE A 20 -2.78 6.83 4.84
CA PHE A 20 -2.40 5.59 4.17
C PHE A 20 -0.99 5.71 3.62
N TYR A 21 -0.18 4.70 3.86
CA TYR A 21 1.21 4.64 3.42
C TYR A 21 1.50 3.33 2.70
N VAL A 22 2.39 3.40 1.72
CA VAL A 22 2.96 2.22 1.07
C VAL A 22 4.47 2.34 1.12
N ALA A 23 5.13 1.45 1.86
CA ALA A 23 6.58 1.34 1.84
C ALA A 23 6.98 0.26 0.83
N ALA A 24 7.79 0.65 -0.15
CA ALA A 24 8.24 -0.21 -1.23
C ALA A 24 9.72 0.03 -1.54
N PRO A 25 10.46 -0.99 -1.99
CA PRO A 25 11.80 -0.82 -2.54
C PRO A 25 11.82 0.16 -3.72
N LYS A 26 12.92 0.91 -3.85
CA LYS A 26 13.05 2.00 -4.84
C LYS A 26 12.80 1.54 -6.28
N ASN A 27 13.19 0.31 -6.62
CA ASN A 27 12.96 -0.34 -7.91
C ASN A 27 11.48 -0.64 -8.20
N LEU A 28 10.63 -0.79 -7.17
CA LEU A 28 9.20 -1.06 -7.32
C LEU A 28 8.33 0.21 -7.24
N LYS A 29 8.92 1.37 -6.93
CA LYS A 29 8.21 2.64 -6.75
C LYS A 29 7.27 2.96 -7.91
N ASP A 30 7.81 3.06 -9.12
CA ASP A 30 7.02 3.49 -10.29
C ASP A 30 5.95 2.46 -10.67
N PHE A 31 6.20 1.17 -10.41
CA PHE A 31 5.22 0.11 -10.58
C PHE A 31 4.05 0.28 -9.60
N VAL A 32 4.34 0.45 -8.31
CA VAL A 32 3.33 0.64 -7.26
C VAL A 32 2.49 1.89 -7.54
N GLU A 33 3.12 3.02 -7.84
CA GLU A 33 2.42 4.28 -8.16
C GLU A 33 1.49 4.09 -9.36
N SER A 34 1.96 3.42 -10.42
CA SER A 34 1.16 3.15 -11.62
C SER A 34 -0.06 2.26 -11.32
N GLN A 35 0.09 1.22 -10.48
CA GLN A 35 -1.04 0.37 -10.07
C GLN A 35 -2.08 1.13 -9.25
N ILE A 36 -1.62 2.01 -8.35
CA ILE A 36 -2.52 2.84 -7.55
C ILE A 36 -3.28 3.83 -8.44
N TYR A 37 -2.62 4.51 -9.37
CA TYR A 37 -3.28 5.43 -10.31
C TYR A 37 -4.27 4.74 -11.25
N ALA A 38 -4.01 3.49 -11.65
CA ALA A 38 -4.91 2.73 -12.51
C ALA A 38 -6.27 2.49 -11.84
N GLN A 39 -6.27 2.20 -10.54
CA GLN A 39 -7.49 1.94 -9.77
C GLN A 39 -8.10 3.22 -9.16
N TYR A 40 -7.27 4.20 -8.81
CA TYR A 40 -7.67 5.45 -8.17
C TYR A 40 -7.12 6.66 -8.97
N PRO A 41 -7.73 7.03 -10.11
CA PRO A 41 -7.16 8.04 -11.01
C PRO A 41 -6.98 9.43 -10.39
N ASN A 42 -7.76 9.74 -9.35
CA ASN A 42 -7.80 11.02 -8.65
C ASN A 42 -6.95 11.04 -7.36
N VAL A 43 -6.27 9.95 -7.01
CA VAL A 43 -5.43 9.90 -5.80
C VAL A 43 -4.23 10.83 -5.95
N GLU A 44 -3.80 11.44 -4.85
CA GLU A 44 -2.54 12.18 -4.81
C GLU A 44 -1.53 11.38 -4.00
N ILE A 45 -0.44 10.99 -4.65
CA ILE A 45 0.66 10.25 -4.02
C ILE A 45 1.77 11.25 -3.70
N GLN A 46 2.23 11.24 -2.45
CA GLN A 46 3.36 12.04 -1.99
C GLN A 46 4.46 11.12 -1.45
N ILE A 47 5.69 11.37 -1.86
CA ILE A 47 6.86 10.67 -1.31
C ILE A 47 7.25 11.41 -0.04
N VAL A 48 7.21 10.70 1.09
CA VAL A 48 7.60 11.24 2.40
C VAL A 48 8.86 10.52 2.92
N PRO A 49 9.65 11.18 3.79
CA PRO A 49 10.64 10.49 4.60
C PRO A 49 10.00 9.41 5.47
N ASP A 50 10.79 8.45 5.95
CA ASP A 50 10.27 7.43 6.87
C ASP A 50 9.75 8.11 8.14
N TYR A 51 8.46 7.95 8.39
CA TYR A 51 7.75 8.54 9.52
C TYR A 51 7.96 7.72 10.79
N ILE A 52 8.49 6.49 10.70
CA ILE A 52 8.87 5.69 11.86
C ILE A 52 10.34 6.00 12.20
N ASN A 53 10.56 6.89 13.16
CA ASN A 53 11.91 7.25 13.62
C ASN A 53 11.95 7.33 15.16
N ALA A 54 13.14 7.49 15.75
CA ALA A 54 13.28 7.51 17.21
C ALA A 54 12.52 8.69 17.87
N ASP A 55 12.32 9.79 17.15
CA ASP A 55 11.69 11.00 17.69
C ASP A 55 10.19 10.78 17.95
N VAL A 56 9.55 9.79 17.30
CA VAL A 56 8.14 9.44 17.55
C VAL A 56 7.90 8.91 18.98
N LEU A 57 8.96 8.53 19.70
CA LEU A 57 8.86 8.12 21.09
C LEU A 57 8.81 9.31 22.06
N GLN A 58 8.82 10.55 21.56
CA GLN A 58 8.78 11.74 22.41
C GLN A 58 7.83 12.79 21.83
N LEU A 59 6.93 13.30 22.67
CA LEU A 59 6.09 14.44 22.31
C LEU A 59 6.90 15.75 22.35
N ALA A 60 6.38 16.79 21.69
CA ALA A 60 7.01 18.11 21.64
C ALA A 60 7.21 18.76 23.03
N ASP A 61 6.43 18.35 24.03
CA ASP A 61 6.54 18.80 25.42
C ASP A 61 7.61 18.01 26.22
N GLY A 62 8.30 17.07 25.59
CA GLY A 62 9.33 16.21 26.19
C GLY A 62 8.81 14.90 26.78
N THR A 63 7.49 14.67 26.78
CA THR A 63 6.89 13.44 27.32
C THR A 63 7.30 12.21 26.51
N SER A 64 7.90 11.22 27.16
CA SER A 64 8.20 9.92 26.53
C SER A 64 6.95 9.07 26.35
N LEU A 65 6.80 8.47 25.18
CA LEU A 65 5.73 7.53 24.85
C LEU A 65 6.22 6.09 24.97
N VAL A 66 5.25 5.20 25.19
CA VAL A 66 5.44 3.75 25.25
C VAL A 66 4.88 3.14 23.98
N LEU A 67 5.72 2.40 23.26
CA LEU A 67 5.31 1.57 22.13
C LEU A 67 4.83 0.20 22.62
N ALA A 68 3.59 -0.14 22.32
CA ALA A 68 3.07 -1.50 22.36
C ALA A 68 2.87 -2.04 20.95
N SER A 69 3.03 -3.35 20.76
CA SER A 69 2.78 -4.01 19.47
C SER A 69 2.27 -5.42 19.64
N ALA A 70 1.38 -5.85 18.75
CA ALA A 70 0.89 -7.22 18.66
C ALA A 70 0.66 -7.63 17.21
N ASP A 71 1.13 -8.82 16.88
CA ASP A 71 0.88 -9.46 15.59
C ASP A 71 -0.49 -10.16 15.62
N LEU A 72 -1.27 -10.00 14.55
CA LEU A 72 -2.52 -10.76 14.40
C LEU A 72 -2.21 -12.21 14.02
N LYS A 73 -2.97 -13.13 14.58
CA LYS A 73 -2.90 -14.56 14.31
C LYS A 73 -4.20 -15.05 13.70
N LEU A 74 -4.11 -16.10 12.90
CA LEU A 74 -5.30 -16.81 12.41
C LEU A 74 -5.80 -17.82 13.45
N ASN A 75 -7.12 -17.96 13.55
CA ASN A 75 -7.77 -18.93 14.44
C ASN A 75 -7.66 -20.37 13.91
N GLN A 76 -7.54 -20.52 12.59
CA GLN A 76 -7.33 -21.78 11.89
C GLN A 76 -6.08 -21.69 11.00
N VAL A 77 -5.64 -22.82 10.46
CA VAL A 77 -4.59 -22.81 9.44
C VAL A 77 -5.00 -21.92 8.25
N ASP A 78 -4.02 -21.22 7.68
CA ASP A 78 -4.19 -20.28 6.56
C ASP A 78 -4.81 -20.88 5.29
N ALA A 79 -4.99 -22.19 5.18
CA ALA A 79 -5.77 -22.79 4.10
C ALA A 79 -7.25 -22.35 4.14
N TYR A 80 -7.81 -22.15 5.34
CA TYR A 80 -9.17 -21.64 5.50
C TYR A 80 -9.17 -20.12 5.29
N PRO A 81 -10.04 -19.57 4.43
CA PRO A 81 -10.07 -18.14 4.21
C PRO A 81 -10.78 -17.39 5.34
N ILE A 82 -10.45 -16.11 5.50
CA ILE A 82 -11.26 -15.18 6.29
C ILE A 82 -12.51 -14.74 5.51
N LYS A 83 -13.44 -14.03 6.17
CA LYS A 83 -14.53 -13.36 5.46
C LYS A 83 -13.96 -12.29 4.51
N THR A 84 -14.42 -12.29 3.26
CA THR A 84 -13.92 -11.41 2.20
C THR A 84 -14.96 -10.35 1.79
N PHE A 85 -14.51 -9.29 1.11
CA PHE A 85 -15.31 -8.15 0.64
C PHE A 85 -16.66 -8.54 0.00
N PRO A 86 -16.75 -9.55 -0.90
CA PRO A 86 -18.05 -9.96 -1.49
C PRO A 86 -19.08 -10.46 -0.48
N ASN A 87 -18.66 -10.77 0.75
CA ASN A 87 -19.54 -11.25 1.82
C ASN A 87 -19.88 -10.15 2.84
N PHE A 88 -19.44 -8.92 2.63
CA PHE A 88 -19.81 -7.77 3.46
C PHE A 88 -20.92 -6.94 2.80
N GLU A 89 -21.84 -6.43 3.61
CA GLU A 89 -22.89 -5.50 3.15
C GLU A 89 -22.38 -4.06 3.01
N VAL A 90 -21.41 -3.70 3.86
CA VAL A 90 -20.74 -2.41 3.90
C VAL A 90 -19.23 -2.61 3.79
N ASP A 91 -18.51 -1.56 3.39
CA ASP A 91 -17.05 -1.65 3.26
C ASP A 91 -16.40 -2.10 4.59
N PRO A 92 -15.66 -3.24 4.61
CA PRO A 92 -15.02 -3.74 5.82
C PRO A 92 -13.95 -2.78 6.37
N LEU A 93 -13.35 -1.94 5.54
CA LEU A 93 -12.38 -0.95 5.99
C LEU A 93 -13.01 0.11 6.90
N ALA A 94 -14.30 0.41 6.72
CA ALA A 94 -15.02 1.40 7.54
C ALA A 94 -15.00 1.02 9.04
N GLY A 95 -15.08 -0.27 9.36
CA GLY A 95 -14.99 -0.75 10.74
C GLY A 95 -13.59 -0.55 11.35
N ILE A 96 -12.54 -0.76 10.56
CA ILE A 96 -11.14 -0.57 10.98
C ILE A 96 -10.86 0.92 11.19
N THR A 97 -11.17 1.75 10.19
CA THR A 97 -10.90 3.20 10.23
C THR A 97 -11.71 3.91 11.31
N ALA A 98 -12.95 3.49 11.57
CA ALA A 98 -13.75 4.03 12.68
C ALA A 98 -13.20 3.66 14.06
N ALA A 99 -12.50 2.53 14.20
CA ALA A 99 -11.80 2.18 15.44
C ALA A 99 -10.50 2.99 15.57
N LEU A 100 -9.78 3.18 14.46
CA LEU A 100 -8.55 3.96 14.40
C LEU A 100 -8.79 5.46 14.63
N SER A 101 -9.88 6.05 14.14
CA SER A 101 -10.13 7.50 14.27
C SER A 101 -10.46 7.99 15.69
N LYS A 102 -10.65 7.06 16.64
CA LYS A 102 -10.93 7.36 18.06
C LYS A 102 -9.67 7.60 18.90
N THR A 103 -8.55 7.99 18.26
CA THR A 103 -7.28 8.33 18.91
C THR A 103 -7.40 9.61 19.74
N GLU A 104 -6.76 9.60 20.91
CA GLU A 104 -6.51 10.80 21.71
C GLU A 104 -5.29 11.60 21.18
N PRO A 105 -5.11 12.89 21.52
CA PRO A 105 -4.03 13.73 20.99
C PRO A 105 -2.59 13.24 21.25
N SER A 106 -2.39 12.31 22.19
CA SER A 106 -1.08 11.72 22.50
C SER A 106 -0.99 10.24 22.09
N GLU A 107 -1.94 9.78 21.28
CA GLU A 107 -1.98 8.42 20.78
C GLU A 107 -1.73 8.39 19.29
N GLU A 108 -0.90 7.43 18.88
CA GLU A 108 -0.72 7.10 17.49
C GLU A 108 -0.89 5.59 17.33
N ILE A 109 -1.65 5.16 16.33
CA ILE A 109 -1.95 3.75 16.09
C ILE A 109 -1.57 3.39 14.67
N TRP A 110 -0.83 2.29 14.53
CA TRP A 110 -0.38 1.77 13.25
C TRP A 110 -0.98 0.40 13.01
N LEU A 111 -1.61 0.23 11.85
CA LEU A 111 -1.88 -1.05 11.23
C LEU A 111 -0.85 -1.24 10.12
N GLN A 112 0.07 -2.18 10.31
CA GLN A 112 1.09 -2.52 9.32
C GLN A 112 0.81 -3.90 8.74
N MET A 113 0.69 -3.98 7.41
CA MET A 113 0.51 -5.23 6.68
C MET A 113 1.66 -5.43 5.71
N LEU A 114 2.57 -6.34 6.07
CA LEU A 114 3.67 -6.75 5.21
C LEU A 114 3.20 -7.86 4.28
N ILE A 115 3.48 -7.73 2.99
CA ILE A 115 3.11 -8.73 1.97
C ILE A 115 4.29 -9.07 1.07
N ARG A 116 4.35 -10.33 0.64
CA ARG A 116 5.29 -10.83 -0.37
C ARG A 116 4.62 -11.88 -1.23
N PRO A 117 4.70 -11.81 -2.57
CA PRO A 117 4.21 -12.89 -3.42
C PRO A 117 4.84 -14.22 -3.01
N VAL A 118 4.09 -15.33 -3.15
CA VAL A 118 4.62 -16.68 -2.92
C VAL A 118 4.40 -17.56 -4.16
N PRO A 119 5.29 -18.53 -4.44
CA PRO A 119 5.05 -19.54 -5.47
C PRO A 119 3.86 -20.43 -5.11
N ASP A 120 3.16 -20.96 -6.12
CA ASP A 120 1.95 -21.81 -6.02
C ASP A 120 2.11 -23.11 -5.19
N SER A 121 3.31 -23.40 -4.68
CA SER A 121 3.60 -24.49 -3.75
C SER A 121 2.66 -24.55 -2.54
N TRP A 122 2.08 -23.42 -2.13
CA TRP A 122 1.11 -23.36 -1.04
C TRP A 122 -0.19 -24.14 -1.33
N HIS A 123 -0.51 -24.37 -2.60
CA HIS A 123 -1.65 -25.19 -3.02
C HIS A 123 -1.54 -26.64 -2.52
N ILE A 124 -0.32 -27.16 -2.32
CA ILE A 124 -0.09 -28.52 -1.83
C ILE A 124 -0.75 -28.72 -0.46
N LYS A 125 -0.56 -27.75 0.45
CA LYS A 125 -1.15 -27.77 1.80
C LYS A 125 -2.68 -27.76 1.73
N CYS A 126 -3.26 -26.91 0.89
CA CYS A 126 -4.70 -26.81 0.74
C CYS A 126 -5.31 -28.07 0.10
N ASN A 127 -4.68 -28.62 -0.94
CA ASN A 127 -5.14 -29.85 -1.59
C ASN A 127 -5.11 -31.06 -0.65
N ALA A 128 -4.11 -31.13 0.24
CA ALA A 128 -4.06 -32.14 1.29
C ALA A 128 -5.25 -32.02 2.26
N ILE A 129 -5.59 -30.80 2.67
CA ILE A 129 -6.76 -30.53 3.54
C ILE A 129 -8.07 -30.86 2.81
N ILE A 130 -8.24 -30.44 1.56
CA ILE A 130 -9.40 -30.76 0.72
C ILE A 130 -9.60 -32.27 0.63
N SER A 131 -8.53 -33.01 0.34
CA SER A 131 -8.57 -34.47 0.24
C SER A 131 -9.01 -35.11 1.56
N SER A 132 -8.49 -34.61 2.69
CA SER A 132 -8.88 -35.07 4.03
C SER A 132 -10.34 -34.74 4.38
N LEU A 133 -10.87 -33.61 3.92
CA LEU A 133 -12.25 -33.20 4.17
C LEU A 133 -13.22 -34.04 3.32
N LYS A 134 -12.91 -34.26 2.03
CA LYS A 134 -13.69 -35.11 1.12
C LYS A 134 -13.74 -36.57 1.58
N SER A 135 -12.69 -37.06 2.25
CA SER A 135 -12.66 -38.43 2.80
C SER A 135 -13.41 -38.61 4.13
N GLY A 136 -14.12 -37.60 4.64
CA GLY A 136 -14.88 -37.68 5.89
C GLY A 136 -14.02 -37.48 7.16
N GLY A 137 -12.93 -36.72 7.05
CA GLY A 137 -11.93 -36.56 8.11
C GLY A 137 -10.74 -37.50 7.93
N PRO A 138 -9.72 -37.40 8.80
CA PRO A 138 -8.52 -38.22 8.68
C PRO A 138 -8.92 -39.69 8.79
N LYS A 139 -8.71 -40.46 7.71
CA LYS A 139 -8.71 -41.92 7.78
C LYS A 139 -7.75 -42.31 8.89
N LYS A 140 -8.17 -43.20 9.81
CA LYS A 140 -7.31 -43.76 10.86
C LYS A 140 -5.92 -44.06 10.29
N GLY A 141 -4.93 -43.24 10.65
CA GLY A 141 -3.56 -43.33 10.17
C GLY A 141 -3.00 -42.11 9.44
N ILE A 142 -3.18 -40.88 9.96
CA ILE A 142 -2.27 -39.76 9.65
C ILE A 142 -1.89 -39.08 10.96
N ASP A 143 -0.80 -39.56 11.55
CA ASP A 143 -0.11 -38.92 12.69
C ASP A 143 0.80 -37.82 12.16
N LEU A 144 0.34 -36.57 12.26
CA LEU A 144 1.05 -35.37 11.77
C LEU A 144 2.12 -34.93 12.79
N SER A 145 3.20 -35.69 12.86
CA SER A 145 4.47 -35.21 13.39
C SER A 145 5.34 -34.70 12.23
N TRP A 146 5.26 -33.39 11.99
CA TRP A 146 5.89 -32.68 10.85
C TRP A 146 7.40 -32.93 10.69
N LYS A 147 8.11 -33.38 11.73
CA LYS A 147 9.56 -33.64 11.71
C LYS A 147 9.96 -35.00 11.13
N LYS A 148 9.03 -35.95 10.97
CA LYS A 148 9.31 -37.27 10.38
C LYS A 148 9.08 -37.34 8.87
N ILE A 149 8.15 -36.53 8.36
CA ILE A 149 7.73 -36.51 6.96
C ILE A 149 8.87 -36.15 5.99
N VAL A 150 9.88 -35.40 6.44
CA VAL A 150 11.02 -34.99 5.60
C VAL A 150 12.13 -36.06 5.54
N LYS A 151 12.20 -37.00 6.50
CA LYS A 151 13.33 -37.95 6.61
C LYS A 151 13.00 -39.37 6.12
N GLU A 152 11.73 -39.79 6.19
CA GLU A 152 11.30 -41.14 5.79
C GLU A 152 10.76 -41.23 4.34
N THR A 153 10.30 -40.12 3.75
CA THR A 153 9.76 -40.09 2.36
C THR A 153 10.81 -40.33 1.26
N LEU A 154 12.10 -40.10 1.54
CA LEU A 154 13.19 -40.42 0.61
C LEU A 154 13.65 -41.90 0.68
N GLY A 155 13.38 -42.61 1.79
CA GLY A 155 13.84 -43.99 1.99
C GLY A 155 12.86 -45.06 1.49
N LEU A 156 11.55 -44.86 1.72
CA LEU A 156 10.53 -45.87 1.45
C LEU A 156 10.11 -45.99 -0.03
N ILE A 157 10.24 -44.90 -0.82
CA ILE A 157 9.99 -44.94 -2.28
C ILE A 157 11.02 -45.87 -2.97
N GLY A 158 12.25 -45.94 -2.45
CA GLY A 158 13.33 -46.76 -3.02
C GLY A 158 13.24 -48.27 -2.74
N GLU A 159 12.44 -48.70 -1.75
CA GLU A 159 12.20 -50.11 -1.43
C GLU A 159 10.87 -50.62 -1.99
N LEU A 160 9.83 -49.78 -2.02
CA LEU A 160 8.53 -50.17 -2.58
C LEU A 160 8.59 -50.39 -4.09
N VAL A 161 9.31 -49.54 -4.85
CA VAL A 161 9.51 -49.70 -6.30
C VAL A 161 10.32 -50.96 -6.62
N ARG A 162 11.26 -51.35 -5.74
CA ARG A 162 12.07 -52.58 -5.88
C ARG A 162 11.29 -53.85 -5.54
N SER A 163 10.32 -53.76 -4.64
CA SER A 163 9.44 -54.88 -4.26
C SER A 163 8.33 -55.11 -5.30
N PHE A 164 7.74 -54.04 -5.83
CA PHE A 164 6.69 -54.11 -6.87
C PHE A 164 7.20 -54.62 -8.23
N MET A 165 8.48 -54.42 -8.56
CA MET A 165 9.10 -55.00 -9.77
C MET A 165 9.51 -56.48 -9.62
N ARG A 166 9.43 -57.06 -8.41
CA ARG A 166 9.83 -58.45 -8.14
C ARG A 166 8.67 -59.42 -7.88
N ALA A 167 7.48 -58.93 -7.53
CA ALA A 167 6.32 -59.78 -7.27
C ALA A 167 5.21 -59.48 -8.30
N GLY A 168 5.33 -60.06 -9.50
CA GLY A 168 4.26 -60.03 -10.49
C GLY A 168 2.99 -60.68 -9.92
N GLY A 169 1.89 -59.93 -9.84
CA GLY A 169 0.62 -60.44 -9.32
C GLY A 169 -0.53 -59.45 -9.48
N THR A 170 -1.61 -59.93 -10.10
CA THR A 170 -2.82 -59.23 -10.55
C THR A 170 -3.75 -58.77 -9.42
N VAL A 171 -4.46 -57.65 -9.68
CA VAL A 171 -5.41 -56.98 -8.77
C VAL A 171 -6.77 -57.70 -8.80
N ALA A 172 -7.33 -58.01 -7.63
CA ALA A 172 -8.72 -58.41 -7.47
C ALA A 172 -9.51 -57.34 -6.71
N GLU A 173 -10.62 -56.92 -7.30
CA GLU A 173 -11.58 -55.93 -6.79
C GLU A 173 -12.43 -56.47 -5.63
N GLY A 174 -12.80 -55.58 -4.70
CA GLY A 174 -13.85 -55.87 -3.72
C GLY A 174 -13.83 -54.99 -2.47
N ALA A 175 -14.24 -53.73 -2.58
CA ALA A 175 -14.74 -52.97 -1.45
C ALA A 175 -15.93 -52.12 -1.90
N ALA A 176 -17.11 -52.48 -1.39
CA ALA A 176 -18.39 -51.85 -1.69
C ALA A 176 -18.33 -50.34 -1.45
N ALA A 177 -18.67 -49.58 -2.49
CA ALA A 177 -18.93 -48.15 -2.40
C ALA A 177 -20.15 -47.93 -1.51
N ALA A 178 -19.92 -47.37 -0.32
CA ALA A 178 -20.98 -46.73 0.44
C ALA A 178 -21.51 -45.55 -0.40
N ALA A 179 -22.84 -45.45 -0.52
CA ALA A 179 -23.52 -44.31 -1.12
C ALA A 179 -23.00 -42.99 -0.50
N PRO A 180 -22.93 -41.88 -1.25
CA PRO A 180 -22.34 -40.64 -0.78
C PRO A 180 -23.15 -40.15 0.43
N ALA A 181 -22.56 -40.23 1.61
CA ALA A 181 -23.07 -39.50 2.76
C ALA A 181 -22.91 -38.02 2.41
N ASP A 182 -24.02 -37.28 2.34
CA ASP A 182 -23.99 -35.84 2.17
C ASP A 182 -23.09 -35.24 3.26
N LEU A 183 -21.98 -34.64 2.84
CA LEU A 183 -21.02 -34.05 3.76
C LEU A 183 -21.73 -33.02 4.64
N PRO A 184 -21.36 -32.86 5.93
CA PRO A 184 -21.95 -31.82 6.77
C PRO A 184 -21.84 -30.44 6.12
N ALA A 185 -22.84 -29.58 6.28
CA ALA A 185 -22.86 -28.24 5.68
C ALA A 185 -21.60 -27.41 6.01
N SER A 186 -21.05 -27.57 7.21
CA SER A 186 -19.79 -26.94 7.62
C SER A 186 -18.58 -27.42 6.82
N VAL A 187 -18.53 -28.70 6.46
CA VAL A 187 -17.47 -29.29 5.62
C VAL A 187 -17.64 -28.83 4.17
N GLN A 188 -18.87 -28.77 3.66
CA GLN A 188 -19.14 -28.24 2.32
C GLN A 188 -18.72 -26.77 2.20
N ALA A 189 -19.06 -25.94 3.19
CA ALA A 189 -18.65 -24.54 3.24
C ALA A 189 -17.12 -24.38 3.31
N ALA A 190 -16.45 -25.22 4.12
CA ALA A 190 -15.00 -25.24 4.19
C ALA A 190 -14.35 -25.62 2.84
N LEU A 191 -14.85 -26.66 2.18
CA LEU A 191 -14.36 -27.07 0.86
C LEU A 191 -14.51 -25.95 -0.17
N ALA A 192 -15.70 -25.35 -0.27
CA ALA A 192 -15.96 -24.25 -1.18
C ALA A 192 -15.06 -23.04 -0.89
N GLY A 193 -14.85 -22.70 0.38
CA GLY A 193 -13.96 -21.61 0.78
C GLY A 193 -12.49 -21.86 0.40
N ILE A 194 -11.97 -23.06 0.68
CA ILE A 194 -10.57 -23.40 0.35
C ILE A 194 -10.37 -23.48 -1.17
N GLU A 195 -11.30 -24.12 -1.90
CA GLU A 195 -11.25 -24.20 -3.37
C GLU A 195 -11.33 -22.81 -3.99
N GLY A 196 -12.21 -21.93 -3.49
CA GLY A 196 -12.28 -20.53 -3.90
C GLY A 196 -10.98 -19.77 -3.63
N LYS A 197 -10.35 -19.98 -2.46
CA LYS A 197 -9.08 -19.35 -2.10
C LYS A 197 -7.97 -19.69 -3.10
N LEU A 198 -7.92 -20.95 -3.56
CA LEU A 198 -6.92 -21.48 -4.50
C LEU A 198 -7.00 -20.93 -5.93
N THR A 199 -8.10 -20.28 -6.30
CA THR A 199 -8.24 -19.69 -7.64
C THR A 199 -7.47 -18.38 -7.82
N LYS A 200 -6.81 -17.89 -6.77
CA LYS A 200 -6.21 -16.54 -6.71
C LYS A 200 -4.76 -16.61 -6.26
N ILE A 201 -3.99 -15.58 -6.63
CA ILE A 201 -2.57 -15.46 -6.25
C ILE A 201 -2.44 -15.31 -4.74
N GLY A 202 -1.52 -16.07 -4.16
CA GLY A 202 -1.19 -16.07 -2.74
C GLY A 202 -0.01 -15.14 -2.40
N PHE A 203 -0.06 -14.59 -1.20
CA PHE A 203 0.97 -13.76 -0.60
C PHE A 203 1.27 -14.27 0.80
N SER A 204 2.55 -14.33 1.16
CA SER A 204 2.96 -14.42 2.55
C SER A 204 2.70 -13.07 3.20
N THR A 205 2.04 -13.09 4.36
CA THR A 205 1.55 -11.87 5.00
C THR A 205 1.80 -11.89 6.51
N GLN A 206 2.14 -10.72 7.04
CA GLN A 206 2.14 -10.43 8.46
C GLN A 206 1.35 -9.16 8.71
N ILE A 207 0.37 -9.22 9.62
CA ILE A 207 -0.41 -8.05 10.05
C ILE A 207 -0.02 -7.73 11.49
N ARG A 208 0.28 -6.47 11.75
CA ARG A 208 0.67 -5.95 13.06
C ARG A 208 -0.16 -4.74 13.43
N LEU A 209 -0.58 -4.70 14.70
CA LEU A 209 -1.13 -3.53 15.34
C LEU A 209 -0.11 -2.99 16.34
N SER A 210 0.17 -1.70 16.23
CA SER A 210 1.09 -1.00 17.13
C SER A 210 0.46 0.29 17.63
N CYS A 211 0.79 0.68 18.85
CA CYS A 211 0.27 1.90 19.44
C CYS A 211 1.34 2.59 20.28
N LEU A 212 1.50 3.89 20.07
CA LEU A 212 2.23 4.81 20.92
C LEU A 212 1.22 5.49 21.85
N ALA A 213 1.48 5.48 23.15
CA ALA A 213 0.67 6.17 24.15
C ALA A 213 1.52 6.58 25.36
N ARG A 214 0.95 7.35 26.30
CA ARG A 214 1.69 7.83 27.49
C ARG A 214 1.97 6.71 28.49
N SER A 215 1.18 5.65 28.47
CA SER A 215 1.38 4.48 29.33
C SER A 215 1.19 3.17 28.56
N GLY A 216 1.83 2.11 29.04
CA GLY A 216 1.67 0.77 28.47
C GLY A 216 0.23 0.23 28.61
N GLU A 217 -0.52 0.67 29.62
CA GLU A 217 -1.93 0.31 29.78
C GLU A 217 -2.82 0.96 28.72
N GLU A 218 -2.62 2.24 28.44
CA GLU A 218 -3.31 2.95 27.36
C GLU A 218 -3.03 2.29 26.01
N ALA A 219 -1.75 2.07 25.69
CA ALA A 219 -1.35 1.44 24.45
C ALA A 219 -1.96 0.03 24.30
N ARG A 220 -1.99 -0.76 25.38
CA ARG A 220 -2.63 -2.09 25.41
C ARG A 220 -4.14 -2.00 25.17
N ARG A 221 -4.85 -1.13 25.89
CA ARG A 221 -6.30 -0.93 25.71
C ARG A 221 -6.61 -0.52 24.28
N ARG A 222 -5.77 0.33 23.69
CA ARG A 222 -5.97 0.83 22.34
C ARG A 222 -5.79 -0.25 21.27
N ILE A 223 -4.72 -1.06 21.36
CA ILE A 223 -4.53 -2.21 20.48
C ILE A 223 -5.72 -3.17 20.56
N GLN A 224 -6.22 -3.45 21.77
CA GLN A 224 -7.39 -4.32 21.96
C GLN A 224 -8.66 -3.72 21.35
N SER A 225 -8.86 -2.41 21.48
CA SER A 225 -10.01 -1.70 20.89
C SER A 225 -9.98 -1.77 19.36
N VAL A 226 -8.82 -1.55 18.74
CA VAL A 226 -8.68 -1.65 17.27
C VAL A 226 -8.82 -3.10 16.82
N PHE A 227 -8.23 -4.06 17.54
CA PHE A 227 -8.40 -5.49 17.25
C PHE A 227 -9.88 -5.93 17.27
N ALA A 228 -10.74 -5.32 18.09
CA ALA A 228 -12.16 -5.64 18.10
C ALA A 228 -12.82 -5.46 16.73
N SER A 229 -12.37 -4.48 15.92
CA SER A 229 -12.86 -4.30 14.54
C SER A 229 -12.51 -5.49 13.63
N PHE A 230 -11.40 -6.19 13.87
CA PHE A 230 -10.99 -7.37 13.09
C PHE A 230 -11.88 -8.60 13.34
N LYS A 231 -12.72 -8.59 14.38
CA LYS A 231 -13.66 -9.70 14.61
C LYS A 231 -14.72 -9.82 13.53
N GLN A 232 -14.98 -8.77 12.75
CA GLN A 232 -15.92 -8.82 11.62
C GLN A 232 -15.47 -9.78 10.50
N TYR A 233 -14.17 -10.09 10.42
CA TYR A 233 -13.61 -11.04 9.45
C TYR A 233 -13.77 -12.50 9.87
N ASN A 234 -14.21 -12.74 11.11
CA ASN A 234 -14.37 -14.08 11.64
C ASN A 234 -15.63 -14.71 11.08
N THR A 235 -15.51 -15.98 10.70
CA THR A 235 -16.65 -16.81 10.31
C THR A 235 -16.78 -17.98 11.27
N THR A 236 -17.97 -18.59 11.33
CA THR A 236 -18.23 -19.73 12.21
C THR A 236 -17.49 -21.01 11.78
N HIS A 237 -17.26 -21.18 10.48
CA HIS A 237 -16.75 -22.44 9.90
C HIS A 237 -15.46 -22.31 9.10
N LEU A 238 -14.96 -21.09 8.87
CA LEU A 238 -13.69 -20.84 8.19
C LEU A 238 -12.72 -20.20 9.18
N ASN A 239 -12.01 -19.17 8.75
CA ASN A 239 -10.99 -18.51 9.55
C ASN A 239 -11.47 -17.20 10.17
N GLY A 240 -10.56 -16.59 10.92
CA GLY A 240 -10.73 -15.30 11.55
C GLY A 240 -9.47 -14.92 12.32
N PHE A 241 -9.50 -13.77 12.97
CA PHE A 241 -8.36 -13.24 13.71
C PHE A 241 -8.46 -13.44 15.22
N SER A 242 -7.29 -13.68 15.81
CA SER A 242 -6.97 -13.57 17.22
C SER A 242 -5.80 -12.58 17.40
N LEU A 243 -5.75 -11.96 18.58
CA LEU A 243 -4.67 -11.04 18.92
C LEU A 243 -3.52 -11.83 19.54
N GLY A 244 -2.31 -11.61 19.03
CA GLY A 244 -1.09 -12.13 19.63
C GLY A 244 -0.81 -11.50 21.00
N GLU A 245 0.28 -11.94 21.63
CA GLU A 245 0.78 -11.31 22.85
C GLU A 245 1.20 -9.86 22.55
N ILE A 246 0.72 -8.92 23.37
CA ILE A 246 1.11 -7.51 23.29
C ILE A 246 2.46 -7.35 23.97
N LYS A 247 3.46 -6.94 23.18
CA LYS A 247 4.86 -6.78 23.57
C LYS A 247 5.26 -5.30 23.54
N PHE A 248 6.33 -4.98 24.25
CA PHE A 248 6.86 -3.62 24.41
C PHE A 248 8.37 -3.59 24.16
N GLY A 249 8.92 -2.39 24.04
CA GLY A 249 10.37 -2.15 24.00
C GLY A 249 10.96 -2.02 22.60
N GLN A 250 12.28 -1.82 22.56
CA GLN A 250 13.03 -1.45 21.36
C GLN A 250 12.91 -2.49 20.22
N GLU A 251 12.82 -3.78 20.55
CA GLU A 251 12.62 -4.84 19.56
C GLU A 251 11.35 -4.63 18.72
N GLN A 252 10.28 -4.09 19.30
CA GLN A 252 9.04 -3.81 18.55
C GLN A 252 9.24 -2.64 17.59
N MET A 253 10.00 -1.63 18.00
CA MET A 253 10.35 -0.49 17.15
C MET A 253 11.21 -0.92 15.96
N GLU A 254 12.19 -1.78 16.19
CA GLU A 254 13.04 -2.34 15.13
C GLU A 254 12.22 -3.14 14.12
N LYS A 255 11.27 -3.96 14.58
CA LYS A 255 10.39 -4.74 13.70
C LYS A 255 9.47 -3.86 12.87
N LEU A 256 8.98 -2.75 13.42
CA LEU A 256 8.14 -1.78 12.70
C LEU A 256 8.94 -1.03 11.64
N THR A 257 10.14 -0.57 12.01
CA THR A 257 11.03 0.21 11.13
C THR A 257 11.58 -0.64 9.99
N ASN A 258 12.08 -1.84 10.31
CA ASN A 258 12.72 -2.72 9.33
C ASN A 258 11.74 -3.33 8.32
N ARG A 259 10.44 -3.34 8.62
CA ARG A 259 9.37 -3.90 7.77
C ARG A 259 9.71 -5.32 7.29
N SER A 260 10.42 -6.08 8.12
CA SER A 260 10.93 -7.39 7.76
C SER A 260 9.84 -8.43 7.96
N LEU A 261 9.38 -9.03 6.87
CA LEU A 261 8.37 -10.08 6.94
C LEU A 261 8.98 -11.36 7.53
N PRO A 262 8.42 -11.91 8.63
CA PRO A 262 8.97 -13.07 9.32
C PRO A 262 8.90 -14.34 8.47
N VAL A 263 9.82 -15.27 8.73
CA VAL A 263 9.81 -16.59 8.09
C VAL A 263 8.58 -17.36 8.57
N GLY A 264 7.75 -17.84 7.64
CA GLY A 264 6.52 -18.57 7.96
C GLY A 264 5.29 -17.69 8.20
N GLY A 265 5.22 -16.51 7.57
CA GLY A 265 4.01 -15.71 7.52
C GLY A 265 2.79 -16.49 6.99
N HIS A 266 1.60 -16.01 7.34
CA HIS A 266 0.35 -16.63 6.91
C HIS A 266 0.09 -16.35 5.43
N ILE A 267 -0.48 -17.32 4.73
CA ILE A 267 -0.80 -17.16 3.31
C ILE A 267 -2.20 -16.60 3.14
N PHE A 268 -2.29 -15.42 2.54
CA PHE A 268 -3.55 -14.79 2.14
C PHE A 268 -3.58 -14.64 0.63
N ASN A 269 -4.74 -14.83 0.02
CA ASN A 269 -4.90 -14.48 -1.38
C ASN A 269 -5.20 -12.98 -1.55
N ILE A 270 -5.15 -12.51 -2.79
CA ILE A 270 -5.39 -11.10 -3.11
C ILE A 270 -6.75 -10.57 -2.64
N GLU A 271 -7.80 -11.40 -2.61
CA GLU A 271 -9.12 -10.97 -2.16
C GLU A 271 -9.19 -10.79 -0.65
N GLU A 272 -8.59 -11.71 0.12
CA GLU A 272 -8.49 -11.55 1.57
C GLU A 272 -7.67 -10.32 1.95
N LEU A 273 -6.56 -10.06 1.23
CA LEU A 273 -5.76 -8.85 1.43
C LEU A 273 -6.53 -7.58 1.11
N ALA A 274 -7.20 -7.54 -0.05
CA ALA A 274 -8.02 -6.40 -0.46
C ALA A 274 -9.23 -6.17 0.46
N SER A 275 -9.65 -7.18 1.23
CA SER A 275 -10.70 -7.02 2.23
C SER A 275 -10.21 -6.34 3.51
N ILE A 276 -8.90 -6.39 3.79
CA ILE A 276 -8.28 -5.80 4.98
C ILE A 276 -7.70 -4.41 4.68
N TYR A 277 -7.11 -4.24 3.51
CA TYR A 277 -6.49 -3.00 3.06
C TYR A 277 -6.86 -2.69 1.61
N HIS A 278 -7.46 -1.52 1.43
CA HIS A 278 -7.69 -0.86 0.15
C HIS A 278 -7.83 0.63 0.40
N PHE A 279 -7.75 1.46 -0.65
CA PHE A 279 -8.08 2.87 -0.49
C PHE A 279 -9.59 3.07 -0.52
N PRO A 280 -10.14 4.00 0.29
CA PRO A 280 -11.57 4.28 0.32
C PRO A 280 -12.05 4.75 -1.04
N ASN A 281 -13.23 4.28 -1.46
CA ASN A 281 -13.85 4.76 -2.68
C ASN A 281 -14.76 5.97 -2.39
N GLN A 282 -14.94 6.88 -3.36
CA GLN A 282 -15.70 8.13 -3.19
C GLN A 282 -17.17 7.91 -2.80
N SER A 283 -17.70 6.70 -3.03
CA SER A 283 -19.07 6.31 -2.68
C SER A 283 -19.24 5.91 -1.20
N VAL A 284 -18.15 5.74 -0.45
CA VAL A 284 -18.17 5.36 0.97
C VAL A 284 -17.50 6.48 1.76
N GLU A 285 -18.31 7.37 2.33
CA GLU A 285 -17.84 8.41 3.25
C GLU A 285 -17.31 7.74 4.53
N THR A 286 -16.02 7.44 4.52
CA THR A 286 -15.32 7.00 5.72
C THR A 286 -14.89 8.26 6.48
N PRO A 287 -15.43 8.50 7.70
CA PRO A 287 -15.10 9.70 8.46
C PRO A 287 -13.61 9.72 8.82
N SER A 288 -13.05 10.92 9.03
CA SER A 288 -11.67 11.13 9.51
C SER A 288 -10.53 10.79 8.54
N ILE A 289 -10.82 10.55 7.26
CA ILE A 289 -9.77 10.40 6.24
C ILE A 289 -9.32 11.77 5.76
N VAL A 290 -8.00 11.98 5.64
CA VAL A 290 -7.45 13.18 5.02
C VAL A 290 -7.71 13.12 3.52
N TRP A 291 -8.74 13.83 3.07
CA TRP A 291 -9.03 13.96 1.64
C TRP A 291 -8.15 15.04 1.02
N ALA A 292 -7.59 14.77 -0.16
CA ALA A 292 -6.90 15.79 -0.94
C ALA A 292 -7.89 16.91 -1.29
N GLY A 293 -7.58 18.14 -0.85
CA GLY A 293 -8.46 19.30 -1.02
C GLY A 293 -8.62 19.80 -2.45
N SER A 294 -7.82 19.29 -3.40
CA SER A 294 -7.92 19.62 -4.82
C SER A 294 -7.41 18.49 -5.70
N LYS A 295 -8.11 18.19 -6.79
CA LYS A 295 -7.64 17.27 -7.81
C LYS A 295 -6.59 17.95 -8.70
N LYS A 296 -5.47 17.27 -8.99
CA LYS A 296 -4.56 17.69 -10.06
C LYS A 296 -5.18 17.30 -11.41
N GLY A 297 -5.27 18.26 -12.33
CA GLY A 297 -5.74 18.01 -13.69
C GLY A 297 -4.62 17.50 -14.59
N GLU A 298 -4.98 16.65 -15.55
CA GLU A 298 -4.08 16.27 -16.65
C GLU A 298 -3.72 17.49 -17.49
N PRO A 299 -2.44 17.64 -17.92
CA PRO A 299 -2.08 18.69 -18.86
C PRO A 299 -2.82 18.47 -20.20
N PRO A 300 -3.21 19.55 -20.91
CA PRO A 300 -3.81 19.42 -22.23
C PRO A 300 -2.89 18.63 -23.19
N SER A 301 -3.48 17.78 -24.05
CA SER A 301 -2.71 16.98 -25.01
C SER A 301 -1.94 17.83 -26.04
N ASN A 302 -2.41 19.05 -26.28
CA ASN A 302 -1.79 20.03 -27.17
C ASN A 302 -0.89 21.04 -26.44
N LEU A 303 -0.52 20.77 -25.18
CA LEU A 303 0.34 21.65 -24.39
C LEU A 303 1.70 21.83 -25.10
N PRO A 304 2.16 23.07 -25.36
CA PRO A 304 3.48 23.30 -25.95
C PRO A 304 4.58 22.91 -24.97
N VAL A 305 5.24 21.77 -25.21
CA VAL A 305 6.32 21.25 -24.37
C VAL A 305 7.68 21.34 -25.06
N GLU A 306 8.72 21.46 -24.25
CA GLU A 306 10.11 21.41 -24.70
C GLU A 306 10.40 20.02 -25.32
N GLY A 307 11.02 20.02 -26.51
CA GLY A 307 11.36 18.80 -27.27
C GLY A 307 10.39 18.44 -28.40
N THR A 308 9.11 18.85 -28.32
CA THR A 308 8.14 18.69 -29.42
C THR A 308 7.79 19.99 -30.13
N THR A 309 7.96 21.12 -29.44
CA THR A 309 7.79 22.46 -30.01
C THR A 309 9.14 23.03 -30.39
N ILE A 310 9.20 23.74 -31.53
CA ILE A 310 10.40 24.47 -31.98
C ILE A 310 10.80 25.46 -30.88
N ARG A 311 12.07 25.42 -30.46
CA ARG A 311 12.54 26.16 -29.27
C ARG A 311 12.39 27.67 -29.42
N GLU A 312 12.69 28.18 -30.60
CA GLU A 312 12.59 29.60 -30.95
C GLU A 312 11.14 30.11 -30.88
N GLU A 313 10.18 29.20 -31.05
CA GLU A 313 8.75 29.48 -30.98
C GLU A 313 8.15 29.22 -29.60
N LEU A 314 8.92 28.75 -28.62
CA LEU A 314 8.43 28.38 -27.29
C LEU A 314 8.97 29.35 -26.22
N THR A 315 8.05 30.02 -25.52
CA THR A 315 8.38 30.77 -24.30
C THR A 315 8.08 29.92 -23.08
N VAL A 316 9.11 29.37 -22.47
CA VAL A 316 8.98 28.50 -21.29
C VAL A 316 8.65 29.34 -20.06
N PHE A 317 7.69 28.87 -19.26
CA PHE A 317 7.35 29.53 -17.98
C PHE A 317 6.96 28.57 -16.86
N GLY A 318 6.82 27.28 -17.16
CA GLY A 318 6.33 26.32 -16.19
C GLY A 318 6.78 24.90 -16.47
N ARG A 319 6.49 24.05 -15.48
CA ARG A 319 6.68 22.60 -15.57
C ARG A 319 5.39 21.94 -15.10
N THR A 320 4.93 20.92 -15.84
CA THR A 320 3.77 20.15 -15.40
C THR A 320 4.12 19.40 -14.11
N SER A 321 3.14 19.20 -13.24
CA SER A 321 3.30 18.48 -11.96
C SER A 321 2.28 17.34 -11.83
N PHE A 322 1.87 16.79 -12.98
CA PHE A 322 0.86 15.75 -13.03
C PHE A 322 1.52 14.35 -13.05
N ARG A 323 1.32 13.59 -11.97
CA ARG A 323 1.94 12.27 -11.75
C ARG A 323 3.47 12.36 -11.91
N HIS A 324 4.09 11.48 -12.70
CA HIS A 324 5.54 11.50 -13.00
C HIS A 324 5.87 12.33 -14.26
N LEU A 325 4.86 12.86 -14.94
CA LEU A 325 5.04 13.62 -16.16
C LEU A 325 5.36 15.07 -15.81
N ASN A 326 6.66 15.35 -15.78
CA ASN A 326 7.20 16.67 -15.47
C ASN A 326 7.79 17.32 -16.73
N HIS A 327 6.92 17.61 -17.71
CA HIS A 327 7.29 18.29 -18.95
C HIS A 327 7.51 19.78 -18.69
N ILE A 328 8.63 20.30 -19.19
CA ILE A 328 8.83 21.74 -19.29
C ILE A 328 7.91 22.25 -20.40
N PHE A 329 7.12 23.27 -20.09
CA PHE A 329 6.11 23.78 -21.00
C PHE A 329 6.06 25.31 -21.02
N GLY A 330 5.43 25.82 -22.05
CA GLY A 330 5.36 27.24 -22.31
C GLY A 330 4.16 27.65 -23.14
N ILE A 331 4.23 28.87 -23.65
CA ILE A 331 3.30 29.42 -24.64
C ILE A 331 4.04 29.61 -25.95
N LYS A 332 3.37 29.33 -27.07
CA LYS A 332 3.96 29.60 -28.38
C LYS A 332 4.04 31.10 -28.62
N THR A 333 5.12 31.55 -29.26
CA THR A 333 5.32 32.96 -29.63
C THR A 333 4.14 33.50 -30.45
N ASN A 334 3.58 32.67 -31.35
CA ASN A 334 2.41 33.03 -32.14
C ASN A 334 1.16 33.28 -31.28
N ASP A 335 0.93 32.44 -30.26
CA ASP A 335 -0.22 32.57 -29.35
C ASP A 335 -0.05 33.79 -28.43
N ARG A 336 1.19 34.07 -28.02
CA ARG A 336 1.55 35.22 -27.17
C ARG A 336 1.22 36.57 -27.81
N ARG A 337 1.10 36.64 -29.14
CA ARG A 337 0.69 37.84 -29.88
C ARG A 337 -0.77 38.24 -29.66
N TYR A 338 -1.62 37.32 -29.23
CA TYR A 338 -3.01 37.60 -28.90
C TYR A 338 -3.19 38.21 -27.50
N HIS A 339 -2.09 38.50 -26.82
CA HIS A 339 -2.05 38.91 -25.42
C HIS A 339 -2.59 37.83 -24.47
N PHE A 340 -2.19 37.89 -23.21
CA PHE A 340 -2.73 37.03 -22.17
C PHE A 340 -2.86 37.83 -20.87
N TYR A 341 -3.74 37.36 -19.99
CA TYR A 341 -3.90 37.90 -18.66
C TYR A 341 -3.59 36.79 -17.64
N ALA A 342 -2.99 37.16 -16.51
CA ALA A 342 -2.75 36.25 -15.39
C ALA A 342 -3.54 36.74 -14.17
N ILE A 343 -4.53 35.95 -13.72
CA ILE A 343 -5.35 36.23 -12.53
C ILE A 343 -5.00 35.24 -11.42
N GLY A 344 -4.94 35.72 -10.19
CA GLY A 344 -4.64 34.93 -9.00
C GLY A 344 -4.49 35.82 -7.78
N LYS A 345 -4.69 35.28 -6.58
CA LYS A 345 -4.45 36.01 -5.32
C LYS A 345 -2.94 36.25 -5.12
N THR A 346 -2.57 37.11 -4.17
CA THR A 346 -1.15 37.27 -3.79
C THR A 346 -0.58 35.93 -3.31
N GLY A 347 0.67 35.62 -3.67
CA GLY A 347 1.34 34.38 -3.29
C GLY A 347 1.04 33.16 -4.17
N THR A 348 0.20 33.26 -5.21
CA THR A 348 -0.12 32.12 -6.10
C THR A 348 0.89 31.91 -7.25
N GLY A 349 2.05 32.57 -7.21
CA GLY A 349 3.12 32.40 -8.21
C GLY A 349 2.97 33.20 -9.51
N LYS A 350 2.09 34.21 -9.58
CA LYS A 350 1.95 35.08 -10.77
C LYS A 350 3.25 35.76 -11.16
N SER A 351 3.94 36.38 -10.19
CA SER A 351 5.21 37.06 -10.43
C SER A 351 6.28 36.08 -10.90
N THR A 352 6.36 34.91 -10.25
CA THR A 352 7.27 33.82 -10.66
C THR A 352 7.03 33.33 -12.08
N MET A 353 5.77 33.18 -12.52
CA MET A 353 5.45 32.85 -13.90
C MET A 353 5.97 33.90 -14.88
N LEU A 354 5.73 35.19 -14.60
CA LEU A 354 6.19 36.29 -15.44
C LEU A 354 7.72 36.39 -15.48
N GLU A 355 8.38 36.21 -14.33
CA GLU A 355 9.85 36.18 -14.23
C GLU A 355 10.45 35.07 -15.08
N ASN A 356 9.88 33.87 -15.06
CA ASN A 356 10.34 32.77 -15.91
C ASN A 356 10.23 33.12 -17.40
N MET A 357 9.14 33.77 -17.82
CA MET A 357 8.97 34.22 -19.21
C MET A 357 10.01 35.28 -19.59
N ILE A 358 10.25 36.26 -18.72
CA ILE A 358 11.24 37.32 -18.91
C ILE A 358 12.64 36.70 -19.06
N PHE A 359 12.97 35.76 -18.17
CA PHE A 359 14.25 35.06 -18.20
C PHE A 359 14.43 34.26 -19.49
N ASP A 360 13.41 33.52 -19.91
CA ASP A 360 13.41 32.77 -21.17
C ASP A 360 13.61 33.69 -22.38
N ASP A 361 12.89 34.81 -22.43
CA ASP A 361 13.03 35.80 -23.50
C ASP A 361 14.44 36.40 -23.57
N ILE A 362 15.01 36.81 -22.44
CA ILE A 362 16.38 37.36 -22.40
C ILE A 362 17.39 36.33 -22.89
N ASN A 363 17.27 35.09 -22.44
CA ASN A 363 18.21 34.02 -22.83
C ASN A 363 18.16 33.74 -24.32
N GLU A 364 16.96 33.64 -24.89
CA GLU A 364 16.72 33.43 -26.32
C GLU A 364 16.93 34.70 -27.17
N GLY A 365 17.34 35.82 -26.54
CA GLY A 365 17.64 37.07 -27.25
C GLY A 365 16.41 37.82 -27.74
N ARG A 366 15.23 37.50 -27.22
CA ARG A 366 13.98 38.21 -27.48
C ARG A 366 13.93 39.49 -26.63
N GLY A 367 13.47 40.59 -27.24
CA GLY A 367 13.35 41.87 -26.55
C GLY A 367 12.23 41.83 -25.50
N VAL A 368 12.52 42.36 -24.31
CA VAL A 368 11.57 42.45 -23.19
C VAL A 368 11.48 43.88 -22.68
N ALA A 369 10.26 44.34 -22.40
CA ALA A 369 10.01 45.55 -21.63
C ALA A 369 9.12 45.19 -20.44
N VAL A 370 9.56 45.58 -19.24
CA VAL A 370 8.82 45.34 -17.99
C VAL A 370 8.40 46.68 -17.41
N VAL A 371 7.13 46.80 -17.07
CA VAL A 371 6.59 47.95 -16.34
C VAL A 371 6.07 47.43 -15.01
N ASP A 372 6.84 47.68 -13.96
CA ASP A 372 6.53 47.22 -12.61
C ASP A 372 6.46 48.42 -11.66
N PRO A 373 5.24 48.93 -11.35
CA PRO A 373 5.08 50.08 -10.48
C PRO A 373 5.33 49.76 -8.99
N HIS A 374 5.38 48.48 -8.61
CA HIS A 374 5.52 48.06 -7.22
C HIS A 374 6.92 47.52 -6.90
N GLY A 375 7.71 47.17 -7.93
CA GLY A 375 9.09 46.71 -7.79
C GLY A 375 9.22 45.25 -7.32
N GLU A 376 8.13 44.48 -7.36
CA GLU A 376 8.08 43.09 -6.87
C GLU A 376 8.54 42.05 -7.91
N LEU A 377 8.57 42.40 -9.20
CA LEU A 377 8.94 41.49 -10.31
C LEU A 377 10.45 41.48 -10.62
N MET A 378 11.20 42.48 -10.14
CA MET A 378 12.61 42.67 -10.48
C MET A 378 13.53 41.91 -9.51
N SER A 379 13.40 40.58 -9.49
CA SER A 379 14.23 39.72 -8.66
C SER A 379 15.72 39.77 -9.06
N PRO A 380 16.67 39.53 -8.13
CA PRO A 380 18.11 39.52 -8.46
C PRO A 380 18.50 38.63 -9.65
N PRO A 381 17.89 37.44 -9.85
CA PRO A 381 18.11 36.63 -11.06
C PRO A 381 17.75 37.37 -12.36
N VAL A 382 16.59 38.05 -12.40
CA VAL A 382 16.14 38.82 -13.57
C VAL A 382 17.11 39.95 -13.88
N LEU A 383 17.50 40.73 -12.86
CA LEU A 383 18.48 41.81 -13.00
C LEU A 383 19.85 41.30 -13.50
N SER A 384 20.28 40.13 -13.03
CA SER A 384 21.53 39.51 -13.47
C SER A 384 21.50 39.02 -14.92
N ALA A 385 20.34 38.55 -15.40
CA ALA A 385 20.14 38.14 -16.78
C ALA A 385 20.23 39.36 -17.73
N PHE A 386 19.67 40.49 -17.30
CA PHE A 386 19.77 41.76 -18.00
C PHE A 386 21.21 42.30 -18.08
N SER A 387 22.04 42.15 -17.03
CA SER A 387 23.40 42.73 -17.04
C SER A 387 24.40 42.03 -17.99
N LYS A 388 24.09 40.80 -18.44
CA LYS A 388 24.97 40.00 -19.30
C LYS A 388 24.85 40.32 -20.80
N LYS A 389 23.82 41.06 -21.25
CA LYS A 389 23.64 41.44 -22.67
C LYS A 389 23.59 42.97 -22.81
N SER A 390 24.36 43.48 -23.78
CA SER A 390 24.96 44.82 -23.84
C SER A 390 24.04 46.01 -24.17
N SER A 391 22.83 46.09 -23.60
CA SER A 391 22.02 47.32 -23.60
C SER A 391 20.76 47.18 -22.73
N VAL A 392 20.81 47.61 -21.47
CA VAL A 392 19.63 47.67 -20.59
C VAL A 392 19.48 49.07 -20.02
N ARG A 393 18.29 49.66 -20.19
CA ARG A 393 17.88 50.91 -19.54
C ARG A 393 16.80 50.57 -18.52
N VAL A 394 17.15 50.58 -17.23
CA VAL A 394 16.17 50.45 -16.14
C VAL A 394 15.70 51.85 -15.78
N GLY A 395 14.44 52.17 -16.08
CA GLY A 395 13.80 53.41 -15.66
C GLY A 395 12.95 53.15 -14.41
N VAL A 396 13.42 53.60 -13.24
CA VAL A 396 12.62 53.60 -12.01
C VAL A 396 11.94 54.97 -11.92
N ARG A 397 10.61 55.01 -11.95
CA ARG A 397 9.84 56.20 -11.53
C ARG A 397 9.37 55.95 -10.10
N GLY A 398 9.78 56.84 -9.19
CA GLY A 398 9.35 56.84 -7.80
C GLY A 398 7.96 57.41 -7.59
#